data_AF-A0A6G8AGF7-F1
#
_entry.id   AF-A0A6G8AGF7-F1
#
_cell.length_a   1.000
_cell.length_b   1.000
_cell.length_c   1.000
_cell.angle_alpha   90.00
_cell.angle_beta   90.00
_cell.angle_gamma   90.00
#
_symmetry.space_group_name_H-M   'P 1'
#
loop_
_entity.id
_entity.type
_entity.pdbx_description
1 polymer ?
#
loop_
_entity_poly.entity_id
_entity_poly.type
_entity_poly.pdbx_seq_one_letter_code
_entity_poly.pdbx_strand_id
1 'polypeptide(L)'
;MKITAEEATLYAALIAAAMSLITLVFTLRASRSTDLRAARRATLSTSFSELGALLYELVALSVKMKQMKNGDKFDEVRKKAETTSEKIDELRRKTRYPLWGLDGGLRTIRWVPVYIAHMKNERDGERARKIIELSTKLRETIDLAICHAYFTGKPPTQFQKLAVWWHARCLRKYFDGGKPDSVVQT
;
A
#
# COMPACT_ATOMS: atom_id res chain seq x y z
N MET A 1 -65.19 -4.32 5.12
CA MET A 1 -64.98 -3.03 5.81
C MET A 1 -64.27 -2.11 4.83
N LYS A 2 -64.89 -1.03 4.36
CA LYS A 2 -64.28 -0.10 3.39
C LYS A 2 -63.48 0.93 4.19
N ILE A 3 -62.18 1.02 3.93
CA ILE A 3 -61.31 2.05 4.51
C ILE A 3 -61.82 3.41 4.03
N THR A 4 -62.02 4.36 4.94
CA THR A 4 -62.44 5.72 4.57
C THR A 4 -61.24 6.51 4.03
N ALA A 5 -61.51 7.57 3.24
CA ALA A 5 -60.42 8.38 2.67
C ALA A 5 -59.53 9.01 3.74
N GLU A 6 -60.10 9.36 4.90
CA GLU A 6 -59.39 9.95 6.04
C GLU A 6 -58.46 8.94 6.74
N GLU A 7 -58.89 7.69 6.91
CA GLU A 7 -58.03 6.62 7.44
C GLU A 7 -56.88 6.33 6.47
N ALA A 8 -57.16 6.30 5.17
CA ALA A 8 -56.14 6.08 4.14
C ALA A 8 -55.05 7.17 4.13
N THR A 9 -55.42 8.45 4.29
CA THR A 9 -54.45 9.56 4.35
C THR A 9 -53.63 9.52 5.63
N LEU A 10 -54.22 9.14 6.76
CA LEU A 10 -53.50 8.96 8.03
C LEU A 10 -52.43 7.86 7.92
N TYR A 11 -52.78 6.69 7.37
CA TYR A 11 -51.82 5.60 7.16
C TYR A 11 -50.73 5.99 6.16
N ALA A 12 -51.08 6.70 5.07
CA ALA A 12 -50.11 7.19 4.12
C ALA A 12 -49.11 8.18 4.74
N ALA A 13 -49.60 9.11 5.58
CA ALA A 13 -48.75 10.06 6.30
C ALA A 13 -47.79 9.34 7.28
N LEU A 14 -48.27 8.31 7.98
CA LEU A 14 -47.45 7.53 8.91
C LEU A 14 -46.35 6.74 8.18
N ILE A 15 -46.69 6.11 7.05
CA ILE A 15 -45.71 5.41 6.19
C ILE A 15 -44.69 6.41 5.62
N ALA A 16 -45.13 7.58 5.16
CA ALA A 16 -44.25 8.62 4.63
C ALA A 16 -43.27 9.13 5.70
N ALA A 17 -43.74 9.34 6.93
CA ALA A 17 -42.89 9.74 8.07
C ALA A 17 -41.84 8.66 8.39
N ALA A 18 -42.23 7.39 8.42
CA ALA A 18 -41.31 6.28 8.65
C ALA A 18 -40.25 6.18 7.55
N MET A 19 -40.64 6.28 6.29
CA MET A 19 -39.72 6.26 5.15
C MET A 19 -38.75 7.47 5.15
N SER A 20 -39.23 8.64 5.56
CA SER A 20 -38.39 9.84 5.69
C SER A 20 -37.31 9.66 6.77
N LEU A 21 -37.68 9.07 7.92
CA LEU A 21 -36.74 8.80 9.01
C LEU A 21 -35.67 7.76 8.60
N ILE A 22 -36.08 6.69 7.91
CA ILE A 22 -35.17 5.69 7.35
C ILE A 22 -34.20 6.35 6.36
N THR A 23 -34.71 7.18 5.45
CA THR A 23 -33.91 7.89 4.45
C THR A 23 -32.91 8.83 5.12
N LEU A 24 -33.32 9.57 6.15
CA LEU A 24 -32.44 10.47 6.91
C LEU A 24 -31.28 9.70 7.54
N VAL A 25 -31.54 8.53 8.15
CA VAL A 25 -30.50 7.69 8.76
C VAL A 25 -29.50 7.20 7.70
N PHE A 26 -29.97 6.77 6.52
CA PHE A 26 -29.09 6.37 5.42
C PHE A 26 -28.28 7.53 4.87
N THR A 27 -28.88 8.69 4.67
CA THR A 27 -28.21 9.90 4.19
C THR A 27 -27.13 10.38 5.16
N LEU A 28 -27.42 10.40 6.46
CA LEU A 28 -26.44 10.74 7.50
C LEU A 28 -25.25 9.77 7.51
N ARG A 29 -25.50 8.47 7.38
CA ARG A 29 -24.42 7.47 7.26
C ARG A 29 -23.62 7.64 5.97
N ALA A 30 -24.28 7.90 4.85
CA ALA A 30 -23.64 8.11 3.56
C ALA A 30 -22.72 9.36 3.60
N SER A 31 -23.23 10.48 4.11
CA SER A 31 -22.48 11.74 4.29
C SER A 31 -21.27 11.56 5.21
N ARG A 32 -21.42 10.92 6.37
CA ARG A 32 -20.26 10.62 7.23
C ARG A 32 -19.22 9.76 6.52
N SER A 33 -19.66 8.78 5.71
CA SER A 33 -18.74 7.97 4.93
C SER A 33 -18.05 8.77 3.83
N THR A 34 -18.68 9.76 3.21
CA THR A 34 -18.04 10.58 2.18
C THR A 34 -16.98 11.49 2.79
N ASP A 35 -17.26 12.08 3.94
CA ASP A 35 -16.34 12.99 4.64
C ASP A 35 -15.08 12.25 5.10
N LEU A 36 -15.24 11.05 5.67
CA LEU A 36 -14.12 10.19 6.05
C LEU A 36 -13.25 9.79 4.84
N ARG A 37 -13.87 9.52 3.68
CA ARG A 37 -13.13 9.21 2.44
C ARG A 37 -12.41 10.44 1.90
N ALA A 38 -13.04 11.62 1.96
CA ALA A 38 -12.45 12.87 1.55
C ALA A 38 -11.23 13.23 2.42
N ALA A 39 -11.37 13.13 3.74
CA ALA A 39 -10.27 13.37 4.69
C ALA A 39 -9.08 12.43 4.44
N ARG A 40 -9.33 11.12 4.24
CA ARG A 40 -8.26 10.16 3.92
C ARG A 40 -7.55 10.48 2.61
N ARG A 41 -8.30 10.85 1.57
CA ARG A 41 -7.72 11.25 0.29
C ARG A 41 -6.89 12.51 0.41
N ALA A 42 -7.35 13.49 1.20
CA ALA A 42 -6.60 14.70 1.48
C ALA A 42 -5.28 14.40 2.21
N THR A 43 -5.27 13.46 3.15
CA THR A 43 -4.01 13.03 3.80
C THR A 43 -3.07 12.30 2.83
N LEU A 44 -3.62 11.47 1.94
CA LEU A 44 -2.80 10.68 1.02
C LEU A 44 -2.32 11.49 -0.19
N SER A 45 -3.06 12.51 -0.65
CA SER A 45 -2.78 13.22 -1.91
C SER A 45 -1.37 13.82 -1.95
N THR A 46 -0.91 14.38 -0.83
CA THR A 46 0.44 14.96 -0.72
C THR A 46 1.53 13.91 -0.89
N SER A 47 1.33 12.69 -0.37
CA SER A 47 2.35 11.63 -0.37
C SER A 47 2.17 10.59 -1.47
N PHE A 48 1.01 10.54 -2.14
CA PHE A 48 0.65 9.50 -3.09
C PHE A 48 1.59 9.45 -4.30
N SER A 49 1.75 10.59 -4.98
CA SER A 49 2.60 10.70 -6.16
C SER A 49 4.06 10.44 -5.82
N GLU A 50 4.53 11.02 -4.72
CA GLU A 50 5.91 10.88 -4.26
C GLU A 50 6.23 9.43 -3.87
N LEU A 51 5.35 8.76 -3.13
CA LEU A 51 5.55 7.38 -2.70
C LEU A 51 5.63 6.42 -3.90
N GLY A 52 4.72 6.56 -4.89
CA GLY A 52 4.78 5.74 -6.10
C GLY A 52 6.06 5.96 -6.92
N ALA A 53 6.49 7.22 -7.08
CA ALA A 53 7.72 7.55 -7.77
C ALA A 53 8.96 6.96 -7.06
N LEU A 54 9.05 7.10 -5.73
CA LEU A 54 10.16 6.57 -4.94
C LEU A 54 10.21 5.03 -4.96
N LEU A 55 9.06 4.35 -4.89
CA LEU A 55 9.00 2.89 -4.97
C LEU A 55 9.51 2.38 -6.33
N TYR A 56 9.11 3.03 -7.42
CA TYR A 56 9.63 2.75 -8.76
C TYR A 56 11.14 3.00 -8.83
N GLU A 57 11.57 4.18 -8.40
CA GLU A 57 12.97 4.60 -8.44
C GLU A 57 13.87 3.63 -7.66
N LEU A 58 13.46 3.20 -6.47
CA LEU A 58 14.23 2.27 -5.64
C LEU A 58 14.51 0.94 -6.35
N VAL A 59 13.48 0.36 -6.98
CA VAL A 59 13.64 -0.89 -7.75
C VAL A 59 14.49 -0.65 -8.99
N ALA A 60 14.30 0.46 -9.69
CA ALA A 60 15.10 0.81 -10.86
C ALA A 60 16.59 1.03 -10.52
N LEU A 61 16.90 1.67 -9.39
CA LEU A 61 18.26 1.81 -8.87
C LEU A 61 18.85 0.45 -8.53
N SER A 62 18.08 -0.45 -7.94
CA SER A 62 18.52 -1.82 -7.65
C SER A 62 18.83 -2.63 -8.91
N VAL A 63 18.04 -2.44 -9.99
CA VAL A 63 18.34 -3.01 -11.32
C VAL A 63 19.64 -2.44 -11.88
N LYS A 64 19.83 -1.11 -11.80
CA LYS A 64 21.07 -0.46 -12.25
C LYS A 64 22.28 -0.98 -11.47
N MET A 65 22.18 -1.08 -10.14
CA MET A 65 23.24 -1.63 -9.27
C MET A 65 23.66 -3.03 -9.72
N LYS A 66 22.70 -3.89 -10.07
CA LYS A 66 22.97 -5.23 -10.59
C LYS A 66 23.81 -5.20 -11.89
N GLN A 67 23.54 -4.25 -12.78
CA GLN A 67 24.18 -4.16 -14.10
C GLN A 67 25.56 -3.47 -14.08
N MET A 68 25.90 -2.76 -12.99
CA MET A 68 27.17 -2.06 -12.90
C MET A 68 28.33 -3.04 -12.76
N LYS A 69 29.41 -2.84 -13.52
CA LYS A 69 30.69 -3.57 -13.35
C LYS A 69 31.72 -2.79 -12.55
N ASN A 70 31.69 -1.46 -12.66
CA ASN A 70 32.60 -0.56 -11.94
C ASN A 70 32.16 -0.41 -10.46
N GLY A 71 33.11 -0.57 -9.53
CA GLY A 71 32.89 -0.44 -8.08
C GLY A 71 32.47 0.97 -7.65
N ASP A 72 33.12 2.01 -8.16
CA ASP A 72 32.85 3.40 -7.76
C ASP A 72 31.46 3.84 -8.19
N LYS A 73 31.08 3.52 -9.44
CA LYS A 73 29.73 3.79 -9.96
C LYS A 73 28.66 3.00 -9.19
N PHE A 74 28.99 1.79 -8.76
CA PHE A 74 28.09 0.99 -7.94
C PHE A 74 27.83 1.66 -6.60
N ASP A 75 28.88 2.13 -5.93
CA ASP A 75 28.75 2.78 -4.62
C ASP A 75 28.04 4.14 -4.72
N GLU A 76 28.19 4.87 -5.83
CA GLU A 76 27.41 6.09 -6.10
C GLU A 76 25.90 5.79 -6.23
N VAL A 77 25.53 4.78 -7.02
CA VAL A 77 24.11 4.39 -7.19
C VAL A 77 23.54 3.83 -5.90
N ARG A 78 24.34 3.08 -5.13
CA ARG A 78 23.95 2.58 -3.81
C ARG A 78 23.60 3.71 -2.85
N LYS A 79 24.43 4.76 -2.76
CA LYS A 79 24.15 5.93 -1.92
C LYS A 79 22.83 6.60 -2.32
N LYS A 80 22.56 6.74 -3.63
CA LYS A 80 21.26 7.25 -4.11
C LYS A 80 20.10 6.36 -3.65
N ALA A 81 20.25 5.04 -3.74
CA ALA A 81 19.22 4.10 -3.29
C ALA A 81 19.00 4.11 -1.77
N GLU A 82 20.04 4.36 -0.98
CA GLU A 82 19.95 4.57 0.48
C GLU A 82 19.16 5.85 0.79
N THR A 83 19.44 6.97 0.10
CA THR A 83 18.65 8.20 0.26
C THR A 83 17.18 8.01 -0.15
N THR A 84 16.91 7.32 -1.27
CA THR A 84 15.53 6.98 -1.68
C THR A 84 14.84 6.10 -0.62
N SER A 85 15.58 5.16 -0.03
CA SER A 85 15.09 4.29 1.04
C SER A 85 14.67 5.06 2.30
N GLU A 86 15.44 6.07 2.68
CA GLU A 86 15.13 6.94 3.83
C GLU A 86 13.86 7.76 3.58
N LYS A 87 13.71 8.33 2.37
CA LYS A 87 12.50 9.06 1.98
C LYS A 87 11.26 8.18 2.03
N ILE A 88 11.36 6.93 1.55
CA ILE A 88 10.26 5.96 1.65
C ILE A 88 9.90 5.70 3.12
N ASP A 89 10.88 5.58 4.01
CA ASP A 89 10.61 5.38 5.44
C ASP A 89 9.93 6.57 6.10
N GLU A 90 10.31 7.78 5.71
CA GLU A 90 9.67 9.00 6.17
C GLU A 90 8.20 9.05 5.71
N LEU A 91 7.95 8.81 4.42
CA LEU A 91 6.58 8.76 3.87
C LEU A 91 5.77 7.62 4.46
N ARG A 92 6.37 6.45 4.73
CA ARG A 92 5.72 5.33 5.43
C ARG A 92 5.20 5.77 6.80
N ARG A 93 5.99 6.51 7.57
CA ARG A 93 5.56 7.03 8.89
C ARG A 93 4.39 8.00 8.74
N LYS A 94 4.47 8.94 7.79
CA LYS A 94 3.39 9.92 7.51
C LYS A 94 2.10 9.26 7.03
N THR A 95 2.21 8.19 6.24
CA THR A 95 1.07 7.48 5.63
C THR A 95 0.63 6.23 6.39
N ARG A 96 1.13 6.01 7.61
CA ARG A 96 0.86 4.80 8.42
C ARG A 96 -0.63 4.51 8.61
N TYR A 97 -1.41 5.55 8.93
CA TYR A 97 -2.85 5.41 9.17
C TYR A 97 -3.67 5.18 7.90
N PRO A 98 -3.51 5.96 6.81
CA PRO A 98 -4.27 5.70 5.58
C PRO A 98 -3.86 4.39 4.88
N LEU A 99 -2.60 3.96 5.02
CA LEU A 99 -2.07 2.73 4.43
C LEU A 99 -1.87 1.60 5.46
N TRP A 100 -2.70 1.57 6.50
CA TRP A 100 -2.58 0.59 7.57
C TRP A 100 -2.53 -0.85 7.04
N GLY A 101 -1.50 -1.59 7.45
CA GLY A 101 -1.25 -2.98 7.04
C GLY A 101 -0.31 -3.14 5.84
N LEU A 102 0.11 -2.07 5.17
CA LEU A 102 1.16 -2.14 4.12
C LEU A 102 2.59 -1.95 4.67
N ASP A 103 2.70 -1.64 5.96
CA ASP A 103 3.96 -1.29 6.63
C ASP A 103 5.07 -2.33 6.43
N GLY A 104 4.73 -3.61 6.57
CA GLY A 104 5.68 -4.70 6.37
C GLY A 104 6.21 -4.78 4.94
N GLY A 105 5.38 -4.47 3.94
CA GLY A 105 5.80 -4.40 2.54
C GLY A 105 6.73 -3.23 2.27
N LEU A 106 6.35 -2.03 2.71
CA LEU A 106 7.16 -0.82 2.59
C LEU A 106 8.51 -0.94 3.32
N ARG A 107 8.52 -1.57 4.50
CA ARG A 107 9.76 -1.84 5.23
C ARG A 107 10.65 -2.84 4.48
N THR A 108 10.07 -3.87 3.86
CA THR A 108 10.82 -4.92 3.17
C THR A 108 11.42 -4.41 1.86
N ILE A 109 10.64 -3.69 1.03
CA ILE A 109 11.11 -3.20 -0.26
C ILE A 109 12.30 -2.24 -0.11
N ARG A 110 12.33 -1.47 1.00
CA ARG A 110 13.45 -0.60 1.37
C ARG A 110 14.80 -1.33 1.48
N TRP A 111 14.80 -2.62 1.81
CA TRP A 111 16.04 -3.40 1.94
C TRP A 111 16.58 -3.96 0.62
N VAL A 112 15.84 -3.81 -0.49
CA VAL A 112 16.24 -4.38 -1.79
C VAL A 112 17.64 -3.91 -2.24
N PRO A 113 18.02 -2.62 -2.13
CA PRO A 113 19.38 -2.20 -2.49
C PRO A 113 20.45 -2.88 -1.66
N VAL A 114 20.19 -3.12 -0.37
CA VAL A 114 21.09 -3.83 0.54
C VAL A 114 21.22 -5.29 0.14
N TYR A 115 20.12 -5.94 -0.25
CA TYR A 115 20.14 -7.32 -0.75
C TYR A 115 21.01 -7.45 -2.00
N ILE A 116 20.89 -6.51 -2.95
CA ILE A 116 21.72 -6.47 -4.15
C ILE A 116 23.18 -6.16 -3.81
N ALA A 117 23.43 -5.29 -2.82
CA ALA A 117 24.77 -4.99 -2.34
C ALA A 117 25.48 -6.18 -1.70
N HIS A 118 24.76 -7.06 -1.02
CA HIS A 118 25.32 -8.32 -0.53
C HIS A 118 25.75 -9.27 -1.65
N MET A 119 25.17 -9.14 -2.85
CA MET A 119 25.51 -9.94 -4.03
C MET A 119 26.56 -9.24 -4.91
N LYS A 120 27.39 -8.36 -4.34
CA LYS A 120 28.39 -7.56 -5.06
C LYS A 120 29.31 -8.41 -5.96
N ASN A 121 29.63 -9.63 -5.56
CA ASN A 121 30.56 -10.51 -6.28
C ASN A 121 29.84 -11.44 -7.28
N GLU A 122 28.53 -11.64 -7.15
CA GLU A 122 27.71 -12.57 -7.95
C GLU A 122 26.51 -11.84 -8.59
N ARG A 123 26.73 -10.61 -9.07
CA ARG A 123 25.66 -9.71 -9.54
C ARG A 123 24.87 -10.26 -10.73
N ASP A 124 25.56 -10.99 -11.61
CA ASP A 124 24.96 -11.62 -12.79
C ASP A 124 24.34 -12.98 -12.46
N GLY A 125 24.41 -13.43 -11.20
CA GLY A 125 23.84 -14.68 -10.75
C GLY A 125 22.31 -14.72 -10.83
N GLU A 126 21.77 -15.93 -10.95
CA GLU A 126 20.32 -16.18 -10.95
C GLU A 126 19.64 -15.62 -9.69
N ARG A 127 20.35 -15.64 -8.55
CA ARG A 127 19.86 -15.14 -7.27
C ARG A 127 19.55 -13.64 -7.30
N ALA A 128 20.46 -12.82 -7.83
CA ALA A 128 20.25 -11.37 -7.94
C ALA A 128 19.09 -11.06 -8.89
N ARG A 129 18.99 -11.79 -10.02
CA ARG A 129 17.86 -11.67 -10.96
C ARG A 129 16.52 -11.98 -10.28
N LYS A 130 16.48 -13.04 -9.47
CA LYS A 130 15.25 -13.44 -8.78
C LYS A 130 14.82 -12.44 -7.69
N ILE A 131 15.77 -11.85 -6.96
CA ILE A 131 15.48 -10.78 -6.00
C ILE A 131 14.86 -9.58 -6.70
N ILE A 132 15.42 -9.17 -7.84
CA ILE A 132 14.84 -8.09 -8.65
C ILE A 132 13.41 -8.45 -9.06
N GLU A 133 13.17 -9.65 -9.60
CA GLU A 133 11.82 -10.09 -9.98
C GLU A 133 10.83 -10.04 -8.82
N LEU A 134 11.21 -10.57 -7.64
CA LEU A 134 10.38 -10.55 -6.44
C LEU A 134 10.13 -9.12 -5.92
N SER A 135 11.14 -8.26 -5.99
CA SER A 135 11.03 -6.84 -5.61
C SER A 135 10.10 -6.07 -6.54
N THR A 136 10.13 -6.33 -7.84
CA THR A 136 9.22 -5.73 -8.82
C THR A 136 7.77 -6.15 -8.55
N LYS A 137 7.53 -7.42 -8.27
CA LYS A 137 6.19 -7.92 -7.89
C LYS A 137 5.70 -7.30 -6.59
N LEU A 138 6.57 -7.20 -5.58
CA LEU A 138 6.24 -6.54 -4.32
C LEU A 138 5.86 -5.07 -4.55
N ARG A 139 6.68 -4.34 -5.31
CA ARG A 139 6.40 -2.95 -5.69
C ARG A 139 5.04 -2.81 -6.35
N GLU A 140 4.77 -3.60 -7.39
CA GLU A 140 3.49 -3.55 -8.12
C GLU A 140 2.30 -3.80 -7.21
N THR A 141 2.42 -4.77 -6.29
CA THR A 141 1.36 -5.09 -5.33
C THR A 141 1.14 -3.93 -4.36
N ILE A 142 2.21 -3.27 -3.91
CA ILE A 142 2.14 -2.08 -3.05
C ILE A 142 1.48 -0.92 -3.81
N ASP A 143 1.93 -0.63 -5.04
CA ASP A 143 1.37 0.44 -5.88
C ASP A 143 -0.12 0.24 -6.13
N LEU A 144 -0.55 -0.98 -6.47
CA LEU A 144 -1.97 -1.31 -6.64
C LEU A 144 -2.79 -1.07 -5.36
N ALA A 145 -2.25 -1.44 -4.20
CA ALA A 145 -2.91 -1.22 -2.92
C ALA A 145 -3.00 0.28 -2.58
N ILE A 146 -1.95 1.06 -2.86
CA ILE A 146 -1.91 2.52 -2.66
C ILE A 146 -2.88 3.20 -3.62
N CYS A 147 -2.88 2.85 -4.91
CA CYS A 147 -3.82 3.36 -5.91
C CYS A 147 -5.27 3.09 -5.51
N HIS A 148 -5.59 1.86 -5.10
CA HIS A 148 -6.92 1.54 -4.61
C HIS A 148 -7.29 2.40 -3.40
N ALA A 149 -6.39 2.55 -2.43
CA ALA A 149 -6.65 3.35 -1.24
C ALA A 149 -6.88 4.84 -1.58
N TYR A 150 -6.10 5.38 -2.52
CA TYR A 150 -6.25 6.74 -3.02
C TYR A 150 -7.58 6.96 -3.75
N PHE A 151 -7.86 6.18 -4.79
CA PHE A 151 -9.03 6.42 -5.64
C PHE A 151 -10.36 6.15 -4.90
N THR A 152 -10.40 5.13 -4.05
CA THR A 152 -11.62 4.77 -3.30
C THR A 152 -11.80 5.56 -2.00
N GLY A 153 -10.72 6.16 -1.47
CA GLY A 153 -10.70 6.77 -0.13
C GLY A 153 -10.89 5.77 1.00
N LYS A 154 -10.73 4.46 0.73
CA LYS A 154 -10.85 3.38 1.70
C LYS A 154 -9.46 2.84 2.05
N PRO A 155 -9.24 2.27 3.24
CA PRO A 155 -8.00 1.58 3.53
C PRO A 155 -7.83 0.38 2.57
N PRO A 156 -6.59 -0.12 2.41
CA PRO A 156 -6.34 -1.35 1.67
C PRO A 156 -7.23 -2.50 2.16
N THR A 157 -7.71 -3.33 1.23
CA THR A 157 -8.52 -4.50 1.55
C THR A 157 -7.68 -5.58 2.23
N GLN A 158 -8.31 -6.53 2.94
CA GLN A 158 -7.56 -7.62 3.57
C GLN A 158 -6.79 -8.46 2.54
N PHE A 159 -7.35 -8.66 1.34
CA PHE A 159 -6.67 -9.34 0.23
C PHE A 159 -5.42 -8.58 -0.22
N GLN A 160 -5.50 -7.25 -0.34
CA GLN A 160 -4.33 -6.42 -0.70
C GLN A 160 -3.25 -6.49 0.37
N LYS A 161 -3.62 -6.40 1.65
CA LYS A 161 -2.67 -6.54 2.77
C LYS A 161 -1.99 -7.91 2.75
N LEU A 162 -2.77 -8.97 2.53
CA LEU A 162 -2.27 -10.34 2.47
C LEU A 162 -1.33 -10.53 1.27
N ALA A 163 -1.67 -10.00 0.09
CA ALA A 163 -0.83 -10.06 -1.10
C ALA A 163 0.51 -9.35 -0.87
N VAL A 164 0.50 -8.13 -0.31
CA VAL A 164 1.72 -7.39 0.02
C VAL A 164 2.55 -8.14 1.06
N TRP A 165 1.92 -8.66 2.11
CA TRP A 165 2.60 -9.47 3.13
C TRP A 165 3.24 -10.73 2.53
N TRP A 166 2.52 -11.42 1.64
CA TRP A 166 2.98 -12.62 0.95
C TRP A 166 4.21 -12.32 0.09
N HIS A 167 4.14 -11.32 -0.78
CA HIS A 167 5.27 -10.94 -1.64
C HIS A 167 6.48 -10.46 -0.82
N ALA A 168 6.26 -9.72 0.27
CA ALA A 168 7.32 -9.32 1.18
C ALA A 168 7.98 -10.52 1.88
N ARG A 169 7.18 -11.50 2.31
CA ARG A 169 7.67 -12.76 2.88
C ARG A 169 8.46 -13.57 1.86
N CYS A 170 7.98 -13.69 0.62
CA CYS A 170 8.68 -14.38 -0.46
C CYS A 170 10.04 -13.75 -0.75
N LEU A 171 10.11 -12.41 -0.80
CA LEU A 171 11.36 -11.68 -1.01
C LEU A 171 12.36 -11.92 0.13
N ARG A 172 11.94 -11.78 1.40
CA ARG A 172 12.79 -12.04 2.57
C ARG A 172 13.29 -13.47 2.61
N LYS A 173 12.36 -14.44 2.55
CA LYS A 173 12.69 -15.87 2.59
C LYS A 173 13.68 -16.25 1.48
N TYR A 174 13.55 -15.66 0.30
CA TYR A 174 14.49 -15.91 -0.80
C TYR A 174 15.88 -15.31 -0.53
N PHE A 175 15.94 -14.09 0.02
CA PHE A 175 17.20 -13.48 0.43
C PHE A 175 17.88 -14.29 1.53
N ASP A 176 17.17 -14.73 2.56
CA ASP A 176 17.69 -15.48 3.72
C ASP A 176 18.06 -16.95 3.42
N GLY A 177 17.95 -17.39 2.16
CA GLY A 177 18.28 -18.77 1.77
C GLY A 177 17.27 -19.80 2.26
N GLY A 178 16.01 -19.41 2.49
CA GLY A 178 14.91 -20.32 2.83
C GLY A 178 14.68 -20.57 4.32
N LYS A 179 15.49 -20.02 5.23
CA LYS A 179 15.23 -20.13 6.67
C LYS A 179 14.08 -19.19 7.06
N PRO A 180 13.00 -19.68 7.67
CA PRO A 180 11.92 -18.82 8.16
C PRO A 180 12.46 -17.90 9.26
N ASP A 181 12.12 -16.60 9.16
CA ASP A 181 12.43 -15.55 10.13
C ASP A 181 12.28 -16.09 11.57
N SER A 182 13.40 -16.21 12.27
CA SER A 182 13.40 -16.28 13.72
C SER A 182 12.96 -14.91 14.24
N VAL A 183 11.68 -14.86 14.62
CA VAL A 183 11.12 -13.99 15.67
C VAL A 183 11.23 -12.48 15.42
N VAL A 184 10.08 -11.92 15.02
CA VAL A 184 9.71 -10.53 15.32
C VAL A 184 9.79 -10.36 16.84
N GLN A 185 10.85 -9.76 17.36
CA GLN A 185 10.85 -9.23 18.73
C GLN A 185 10.12 -7.88 18.69
N THR A 186 8.88 -7.94 19.19
CA THR A 186 8.01 -6.87 19.76
C THR A 186 8.26 -5.43 19.35
#